data_AF-A0A970TCI7-F1
#
_entry.id   AF-A0A970TCI7-F1
#
_cell.length_a   1.000
_cell.length_b   1.000
_cell.length_c   1.000
_cell.angle_alpha   90.00
_cell.angle_beta   90.00
_cell.angle_gamma   90.00
#
_symmetry.space_group_name_H-M   'P 1'
#
loop_
_entity.id
_entity.type
_entity.pdbx_description
1 polymer ?
#
loop_
_entity_poly.entity_id
_entity_poly.type
_entity_poly.pdbx_seq_one_letter_code
_entity_poly.pdbx_strand_id
1 'polypeptide(L)'
;MAQTGNYDNKYLPRPGSRPVYVYSEEWQECRDEAKYHRVALVKERLEEIREEIEELMRSRRPAERQLGAAAALIVKGAMRVGTGYHNTDTFGAQNIQKRHFSFVSDDTFRVGYIGKGGVQQEHEITDALLAETLRGLGAGKRSSKQVFPDLSYRQVLDWFDGFDLLPKDFRTWWADRLFRDCADQLMQQPLPEDERGRQEQVKREVNRVLGCIADMLGNTPDTTKASYVARSAIEDYEKARLSAKAK
;
A
#
# COMPACT_ATOMS: atom_id res chain seq x y z
N MET A 1 4.45 -24.22 31.83
CA MET A 1 3.13 -23.67 31.46
C MET A 1 3.24 -23.17 30.04
N ALA A 2 2.50 -23.77 29.10
CA ALA A 2 2.62 -23.45 27.68
C ALA A 2 2.20 -21.99 27.45
N GLN A 3 3.02 -21.24 26.71
CA GLN A 3 2.67 -19.90 26.23
C GLN A 3 1.34 -19.98 25.48
N THR A 4 0.27 -19.48 26.11
CA THR A 4 -0.98 -19.18 25.42
C THR A 4 -0.63 -18.19 24.32
N GLY A 5 -0.84 -18.59 23.06
CA GLY A 5 -0.55 -17.73 21.92
C GLY A 5 -1.30 -16.40 22.03
N ASN A 6 -0.89 -15.42 21.22
CA ASN A 6 -1.46 -14.06 21.20
C ASN A 6 -2.95 -13.99 20.76
N TYR A 7 -3.67 -15.11 20.74
CA TYR A 7 -5.01 -15.24 20.21
C TYR A 7 -5.96 -15.91 21.21
N ASP A 8 -7.15 -15.32 21.36
CA ASP A 8 -8.22 -15.80 22.22
C ASP A 8 -8.93 -17.01 21.63
N ASN A 9 -9.00 -17.08 20.30
CA ASN A 9 -9.75 -18.13 19.61
C ASN A 9 -9.07 -18.56 18.30
N LYS A 10 -9.20 -19.85 17.97
CA LYS A 10 -8.79 -20.45 16.71
C LYS A 10 -9.88 -21.40 16.24
N TYR A 11 -10.41 -21.18 15.04
CA TYR A 11 -11.47 -22.03 14.49
C TYR A 11 -11.38 -22.19 12.97
N LEU A 12 -12.09 -23.18 12.45
CA LEU A 12 -12.25 -23.42 11.02
C LEU A 12 -13.66 -23.02 10.61
N PRO A 13 -13.84 -21.92 9.85
CA PRO A 13 -15.18 -21.45 9.50
C PRO A 13 -15.93 -22.43 8.59
N ARG A 14 -15.20 -23.25 7.81
CA ARG A 14 -15.75 -24.32 6.96
C ARG A 14 -14.78 -25.51 6.88
N PRO A 15 -15.28 -26.75 6.70
CA PRO A 15 -14.42 -27.90 6.42
C PRO A 15 -13.51 -27.63 5.21
N GLY A 16 -12.21 -27.90 5.35
CA GLY A 16 -11.20 -27.65 4.31
C GLY A 16 -10.75 -26.18 4.14
N SER A 17 -11.28 -25.25 4.93
CA SER A 17 -10.80 -23.85 4.95
C SER A 17 -9.52 -23.68 5.77
N ARG A 18 -8.83 -22.54 5.62
CA ARG A 18 -7.68 -22.20 6.46
C ARG A 18 -8.14 -21.83 7.89
N PRO A 19 -7.35 -22.15 8.94
CA PRO A 19 -7.66 -21.71 10.29
C PRO A 19 -7.77 -20.18 10.38
N VAL A 20 -8.79 -19.72 11.10
CA VAL A 20 -9.00 -18.32 11.47
C VAL A 20 -8.59 -18.14 12.93
N TYR A 21 -7.83 -17.08 13.19
CA TYR A 21 -7.31 -16.73 14.51
C TYR A 21 -7.92 -15.39 14.93
N VAL A 22 -8.48 -15.32 16.13
CA VAL A 22 -9.03 -14.11 16.75
C VAL A 22 -8.06 -13.68 17.84
N TYR A 23 -7.45 -12.51 17.69
CA TYR A 23 -6.42 -11.99 18.59
C TYR A 23 -7.04 -11.23 19.78
N SER A 24 -6.39 -11.27 20.94
CA SER A 24 -6.83 -10.50 22.12
C SER A 24 -6.83 -8.99 21.85
N GLU A 25 -7.69 -8.24 22.54
CA GLU A 25 -7.75 -6.77 22.43
C GLU A 25 -6.38 -6.14 22.72
N GLU A 26 -5.73 -6.56 23.81
CA GLU A 26 -4.37 -6.14 24.18
C GLU A 26 -3.35 -6.34 23.05
N TRP A 27 -3.44 -7.47 22.34
CA TRP A 27 -2.53 -7.75 21.23
C TRP A 27 -2.86 -6.91 20.00
N GLN A 28 -4.14 -6.62 19.74
CA GLN A 28 -4.55 -5.73 18.66
C GLN A 28 -4.05 -4.31 18.92
N GLU A 29 -4.15 -3.80 20.14
CA GLU A 29 -3.62 -2.49 20.55
C GLU A 29 -2.10 -2.42 20.35
N CYS A 30 -1.35 -3.38 20.89
CA CYS A 30 0.12 -3.43 20.71
C CYS A 30 0.52 -3.48 19.23
N ARG A 31 -0.24 -4.21 18.41
CA ARG A 31 0.01 -4.30 16.97
C ARG A 31 -0.28 -2.99 16.26
N ASP A 32 -1.32 -2.28 16.67
CA ASP A 32 -1.68 -0.99 16.11
C ASP A 32 -0.66 0.09 16.48
N GLU A 33 -0.19 0.12 17.72
CA GLU A 33 0.94 0.98 18.14
C GLU A 33 2.20 0.69 17.32
N ALA A 34 2.58 -0.59 17.20
CA ALA A 34 3.73 -0.98 16.39
C ALA A 34 3.57 -0.61 14.91
N LYS A 35 2.34 -0.65 14.37
CA LYS A 35 2.03 -0.21 13.01
C LYS A 35 2.24 1.30 12.87
N TYR A 36 1.75 2.12 13.80
CA TYR A 36 1.96 3.57 13.74
C TYR A 36 3.42 3.96 13.88
N HIS A 37 4.16 3.29 14.77
CA HIS A 37 5.61 3.47 14.88
C HIS A 37 6.32 3.18 13.55
N ARG A 38 6.03 2.05 12.90
CA ARG A 38 6.64 1.73 11.60
C ARG A 38 6.24 2.72 10.50
N VAL A 39 5.02 3.25 10.50
CA VAL A 39 4.61 4.28 9.54
C VAL A 39 5.41 5.59 9.73
N ALA A 40 5.73 5.96 10.97
CA ALA A 40 6.64 7.07 11.24
C ALA A 40 8.05 6.77 10.71
N LEU A 41 8.58 5.56 10.97
CA LEU A 41 9.87 5.12 10.45
C LEU A 41 9.94 5.14 8.91
N VAL A 42 8.84 4.85 8.19
CA VAL A 42 8.81 4.98 6.72
C VAL A 42 9.26 6.37 6.31
N LYS A 43 8.76 7.43 6.97
CA LYS A 43 9.15 8.82 6.64
C LYS A 43 10.64 9.08 6.89
N GLU A 44 11.20 8.51 7.95
CA GLU A 44 12.60 8.69 8.33
C GLU A 44 13.57 7.93 7.41
N ARG A 45 13.17 6.76 6.93
CA ARG A 45 13.98 5.88 6.07
C ARG A 45 13.72 6.05 4.58
N LEU A 46 12.74 6.87 4.18
CA LEU A 46 12.27 6.89 2.79
C LEU A 46 13.35 7.24 1.78
N GLU A 47 14.20 8.22 2.07
CA GLU A 47 15.25 8.64 1.13
C GLU A 47 16.35 7.58 1.03
N GLU A 48 16.81 7.01 2.15
CA GLU A 48 17.74 5.88 2.18
C GLU A 48 17.22 4.68 1.35
N ILE A 49 15.95 4.32 1.55
CA ILE A 49 15.27 3.25 0.81
C ILE A 49 15.20 3.55 -0.68
N ARG A 50 14.98 4.81 -1.07
CA ARG A 50 14.95 5.21 -2.49
C ARG A 50 16.32 5.12 -3.12
N GLU A 51 17.36 5.60 -2.43
CA GLU A 51 18.74 5.52 -2.88
C GLU A 51 19.15 4.06 -3.11
N GLU A 52 18.89 3.17 -2.14
CA GLU A 52 19.22 1.75 -2.28
C GLU A 52 18.41 1.06 -3.39
N ILE A 53 17.12 1.40 -3.55
CA ILE A 53 16.31 0.91 -4.68
C ILE A 53 16.95 1.28 -6.02
N GLU A 54 17.41 2.52 -6.17
CA GLU A 54 18.05 2.96 -7.40
C GLU A 54 19.38 2.23 -7.64
N GLU A 55 20.20 2.06 -6.61
CA GLU A 55 21.46 1.30 -6.69
C GLU A 55 21.21 -0.15 -7.11
N LEU A 56 20.23 -0.82 -6.50
CA LEU A 56 19.80 -2.17 -6.85
C LEU A 56 19.36 -2.26 -8.33
N MET A 57 18.57 -1.30 -8.81
CA MET A 57 18.14 -1.26 -10.21
C MET A 57 19.30 -1.04 -11.19
N ARG A 58 20.36 -0.33 -10.77
CA ARG A 58 21.59 -0.13 -11.56
C ARG A 58 22.59 -1.29 -11.46
N SER A 59 22.35 -2.28 -10.60
CA SER A 59 23.26 -3.41 -10.42
C SER A 59 23.46 -4.24 -11.69
N ARG A 60 24.68 -4.77 -11.87
CA ARG A 60 24.96 -5.76 -12.93
C ARG A 60 24.37 -7.13 -12.62
N ARG A 61 24.04 -7.42 -11.36
CA ARG A 61 23.47 -8.71 -10.92
C ARG A 61 21.96 -8.74 -11.20
N PRO A 62 21.46 -9.70 -12.01
CA PRO A 62 20.04 -9.75 -12.34
C PRO A 62 19.09 -9.83 -11.14
N ALA A 63 19.45 -10.59 -10.10
CA ALA A 63 18.62 -10.73 -8.91
C ALA A 63 18.45 -9.42 -8.14
N GLU A 64 19.50 -8.61 -8.03
CA GLU A 64 19.46 -7.29 -7.36
C GLU A 64 18.58 -6.31 -8.15
N ARG A 65 18.70 -6.27 -9.49
CA ARG A 65 17.81 -5.44 -10.32
C ARG A 65 16.34 -5.81 -10.16
N GLN A 66 16.05 -7.12 -10.11
CA GLN A 66 14.68 -7.59 -9.91
C GLN A 66 14.15 -7.18 -8.52
N LEU A 67 14.98 -7.28 -7.47
CA LEU A 67 14.63 -6.81 -6.13
C LEU A 67 14.36 -5.31 -6.12
N GLY A 68 15.27 -4.49 -6.67
CA GLY A 68 15.10 -3.04 -6.74
C GLY A 68 13.82 -2.63 -7.47
N ALA A 69 13.55 -3.24 -8.63
CA ALA A 69 12.33 -2.96 -9.38
C ALA A 69 11.05 -3.40 -8.62
N ALA A 70 11.05 -4.56 -7.97
CA ALA A 70 9.92 -5.01 -7.17
C ALA A 70 9.69 -4.14 -5.93
N ALA A 71 10.76 -3.73 -5.25
CA ALA A 71 10.72 -2.80 -4.13
C ALA A 71 10.19 -1.43 -4.57
N ALA A 72 10.64 -0.90 -5.72
CA ALA A 72 10.13 0.35 -6.29
C ALA A 72 8.62 0.30 -6.56
N LEU A 73 8.10 -0.80 -7.10
CA LEU A 73 6.66 -1.01 -7.30
C LEU A 73 5.87 -0.96 -5.97
N ILE A 74 6.45 -1.48 -4.89
CA ILE A 74 5.83 -1.44 -3.55
C ILE A 74 5.90 -0.02 -2.98
N VAL A 75 7.08 0.60 -2.98
CA VAL A 75 7.34 1.89 -2.34
C VAL A 75 6.65 3.04 -3.09
N LYS A 76 6.67 3.04 -4.43
CA LYS A 76 6.07 4.11 -5.26
C LYS A 76 4.62 3.83 -5.62
N GLY A 77 4.28 2.57 -5.90
CA GLY A 77 2.94 2.18 -6.34
C GLY A 77 2.01 1.71 -5.22
N ALA A 78 2.47 1.71 -3.96
CA ALA A 78 1.76 1.10 -2.84
C ALA A 78 1.33 -0.35 -3.12
N MET A 79 2.04 -1.09 -3.99
CA MET A 79 1.64 -2.43 -4.38
C MET A 79 1.83 -3.43 -3.22
N ARG A 80 1.00 -4.47 -3.17
CA ARG A 80 1.26 -5.62 -2.27
C ARG A 80 2.40 -6.44 -2.83
N VAL A 81 3.14 -7.14 -1.96
CA VAL A 81 4.24 -8.04 -2.39
C VAL A 81 3.76 -9.11 -3.36
N GLY A 82 2.59 -9.71 -3.13
CA GLY A 82 2.12 -10.89 -3.85
C GLY A 82 1.88 -12.04 -2.87
N THR A 83 1.67 -13.25 -3.38
CA THR A 83 1.28 -14.39 -2.53
C THR A 83 2.42 -15.34 -2.18
N GLY A 84 3.55 -15.24 -2.87
CA GLY A 84 4.66 -16.21 -2.77
C GLY A 84 4.33 -17.61 -3.28
N TYR A 85 3.10 -17.86 -3.74
CA TYR A 85 2.69 -19.13 -4.33
C TYR A 85 2.86 -19.09 -5.85
N HIS A 86 3.27 -20.22 -6.42
CA HIS A 86 3.21 -20.46 -7.86
C HIS A 86 1.76 -20.74 -8.30
N ASN A 87 1.45 -20.47 -9.57
CA ASN A 87 0.14 -20.78 -10.20
C ASN A 87 -1.08 -20.17 -9.48
N THR A 88 -0.99 -18.90 -9.11
CA THR A 88 -2.10 -18.13 -8.54
C THR A 88 -2.71 -17.21 -9.60
N ASP A 89 -4.02 -16.96 -9.48
CA ASP A 89 -4.74 -15.97 -10.28
C ASP A 89 -4.75 -14.57 -9.63
N THR A 90 -4.01 -14.41 -8.52
CA THR A 90 -3.86 -13.13 -7.81
C THR A 90 -2.42 -12.67 -7.76
N PHE A 91 -2.18 -11.41 -8.08
CA PHE A 91 -0.86 -10.84 -8.27
C PHE A 91 -0.55 -9.71 -7.29
N GLY A 92 0.74 -9.41 -7.17
CA GLY A 92 1.37 -8.28 -6.50
C GLY A 92 2.76 -8.08 -7.09
N ALA A 93 3.55 -7.17 -6.53
CA ALA A 93 4.84 -6.74 -7.08
C ALA A 93 5.78 -7.90 -7.44
N GLN A 94 6.01 -8.86 -6.55
CA GLN A 94 6.96 -9.96 -6.76
C GLN A 94 6.48 -10.96 -7.82
N ASN A 95 5.19 -11.34 -7.82
CA ASN A 95 4.67 -12.36 -8.75
C ASN A 95 4.02 -11.77 -10.01
N ILE A 96 4.20 -10.46 -10.26
CA ILE A 96 3.64 -9.76 -11.42
C ILE A 96 4.17 -10.34 -12.74
N GLN A 97 3.33 -10.34 -13.77
CA GLN A 97 3.64 -10.92 -15.07
C GLN A 97 3.86 -9.85 -16.14
N LYS A 98 4.62 -10.22 -17.17
CA LYS A 98 5.04 -9.29 -18.24
C LYS A 98 3.85 -8.60 -18.92
N ARG A 99 2.75 -9.33 -19.13
CA ARG A 99 1.53 -8.81 -19.75
C ARG A 99 0.77 -7.76 -18.94
N HIS A 100 1.06 -7.58 -17.65
CA HIS A 100 0.33 -6.64 -16.80
C HIS A 100 0.75 -5.19 -17.01
N PHE A 101 1.85 -4.95 -17.73
CA PHE A 101 2.40 -3.62 -17.94
C PHE A 101 2.02 -3.08 -19.32
N SER A 102 1.78 -1.77 -19.37
CA SER A 102 1.70 -0.99 -20.60
C SER A 102 2.49 0.30 -20.41
N PHE A 103 3.37 0.64 -21.35
CA PHE A 103 4.20 1.85 -21.26
C PHE A 103 3.51 2.99 -21.99
N VAL A 104 3.32 4.10 -21.28
CA VAL A 104 2.64 5.31 -21.78
C VAL A 104 3.68 6.26 -22.41
N SER A 105 4.86 6.35 -21.80
CA SER A 105 6.02 7.13 -22.26
C SER A 105 7.33 6.42 -21.89
N ASP A 106 8.46 7.11 -22.06
CA ASP A 106 9.77 6.61 -21.63
C ASP A 106 9.89 6.53 -20.10
N ASP A 107 9.16 7.34 -19.34
CA ASP A 107 9.21 7.37 -17.89
C ASP A 107 7.92 6.92 -17.20
N THR A 108 6.79 6.87 -17.91
CA THR A 108 5.49 6.51 -17.35
C THR A 108 4.98 5.17 -17.87
N PHE A 109 4.48 4.34 -16.95
CA PHE A 109 3.81 3.09 -17.28
C PHE A 109 2.58 2.87 -16.41
N ARG A 110 1.66 2.06 -16.91
CA ARG A 110 0.53 1.50 -16.17
C ARG A 110 0.75 0.04 -15.90
N VAL A 111 0.36 -0.41 -14.71
CA VAL A 111 0.36 -1.82 -14.32
C VAL A 111 -1.03 -2.21 -13.83
N GLY A 112 -1.67 -3.13 -14.55
CA GLY A 112 -3.03 -3.60 -14.29
C GLY A 112 -3.07 -5.11 -14.03
N TYR A 113 -3.69 -5.53 -12.93
CA TYR A 113 -3.73 -6.95 -12.52
C TYR A 113 -4.87 -7.26 -11.54
N ILE A 114 -5.24 -8.54 -11.43
CA ILE A 114 -6.15 -9.02 -10.39
C ILE A 114 -5.34 -9.26 -9.11
N GLY A 115 -5.65 -8.53 -8.06
CA GLY A 115 -5.00 -8.61 -6.75
C GLY A 115 -5.70 -9.52 -5.75
N LYS A 116 -5.36 -9.34 -4.48
CA LYS A 116 -5.96 -10.08 -3.36
C LYS A 116 -7.49 -9.93 -3.38
N GLY A 117 -8.20 -11.05 -3.22
CA GLY A 117 -9.67 -11.07 -3.17
C GLY A 117 -10.35 -10.89 -4.53
N GLY A 118 -9.61 -11.02 -5.65
CA GLY A 118 -10.17 -10.83 -6.99
C GLY A 118 -10.34 -9.37 -7.40
N VAL A 119 -9.83 -8.43 -6.59
CA VAL A 119 -9.96 -6.99 -6.84
C VAL A 119 -9.04 -6.57 -7.98
N GLN A 120 -9.59 -5.93 -9.00
CA GLN A 120 -8.80 -5.30 -10.07
C GLN A 120 -7.96 -4.15 -9.48
N GLN A 121 -6.66 -4.17 -9.77
CA GLN A 121 -5.69 -3.15 -9.41
C GLN A 121 -5.20 -2.46 -10.68
N GLU A 122 -5.07 -1.14 -10.62
CA GLU A 122 -4.46 -0.35 -11.68
C GLU A 122 -3.62 0.76 -11.05
N HIS A 123 -2.36 0.85 -11.43
CA HIS A 123 -1.46 1.90 -10.97
C HIS A 123 -0.77 2.55 -12.16
N GLU A 124 -0.68 3.87 -12.17
CA GLU A 124 0.19 4.64 -13.06
C GLU A 124 1.39 5.14 -12.27
N ILE A 125 2.60 4.85 -12.75
CA ILE A 125 3.85 5.21 -12.07
C ILE A 125 4.74 5.92 -13.09
N THR A 126 5.28 7.07 -12.67
CA THR A 126 6.25 7.85 -13.44
C THR A 126 7.61 7.78 -12.75
N ASP A 127 8.53 7.03 -13.37
CA ASP A 127 9.90 6.81 -12.94
C ASP A 127 10.71 6.25 -14.12
N ALA A 128 11.64 7.04 -14.66
CA ALA A 128 12.43 6.68 -15.83
C ALA A 128 13.29 5.42 -15.63
N LEU A 129 13.97 5.31 -14.47
CA LEU A 129 14.86 4.19 -14.18
C LEU A 129 14.06 2.89 -13.99
N LEU A 130 12.93 2.95 -13.29
CA LEU A 130 12.04 1.81 -13.12
C LEU A 130 11.41 1.40 -14.46
N ALA A 131 10.94 2.36 -15.26
CA ALA A 131 10.37 2.08 -16.57
C ALA A 131 11.39 1.39 -17.50
N GLU A 132 12.62 1.89 -17.56
CA GLU A 132 13.73 1.28 -18.29
C GLU A 132 14.04 -0.13 -17.78
N THR A 133 14.19 -0.29 -16.46
CA THR A 133 14.48 -1.58 -15.82
C THR A 133 13.41 -2.63 -16.13
N LEU A 134 12.13 -2.25 -16.01
CA LEU A 134 10.99 -3.12 -16.32
C LEU A 134 10.97 -3.52 -17.81
N ARG A 135 11.24 -2.58 -18.74
CA ARG A 135 11.38 -2.90 -20.17
C ARG A 135 12.51 -3.89 -20.42
N GLY A 136 13.66 -3.69 -19.78
CA GLY A 136 14.80 -4.61 -19.85
C GLY A 136 14.47 -6.03 -19.36
N LEU A 137 13.64 -6.15 -18.32
CA LEU A 137 13.13 -7.43 -17.82
C LEU A 137 12.00 -8.03 -18.69
N GLY A 138 11.54 -7.27 -19.69
CA GLY A 138 10.54 -7.69 -20.67
C GLY A 138 9.09 -7.46 -20.23
N ALA A 139 8.85 -6.58 -19.27
CA ALA A 139 7.52 -6.06 -18.99
C ALA A 139 6.90 -5.46 -20.27
N GLY A 140 5.58 -5.55 -20.43
CA GLY A 140 4.85 -5.12 -21.62
C GLY A 140 4.72 -6.19 -22.70
N LYS A 141 5.50 -7.29 -22.62
CA LYS A 141 5.35 -8.42 -23.55
C LYS A 141 4.07 -9.20 -23.26
N ARG A 142 3.36 -9.65 -24.30
CA ARG A 142 2.19 -10.56 -24.21
C ARG A 142 2.62 -11.95 -23.74
N SER A 143 2.97 -12.07 -22.46
CA SER A 143 3.48 -13.30 -21.85
C SER A 143 3.00 -13.43 -20.40
N SER A 144 2.66 -14.66 -19.99
CA SER A 144 2.33 -15.03 -18.61
C SER A 144 3.54 -15.30 -17.74
N LYS A 145 4.76 -15.17 -18.27
CA LYS A 145 5.97 -15.29 -17.45
C LYS A 145 6.06 -14.13 -16.47
N GLN A 146 6.57 -14.39 -15.28
CA GLN A 146 6.86 -13.35 -14.28
C GLN A 146 7.90 -12.37 -14.82
N VAL A 147 7.82 -11.12 -14.36
CA VAL A 147 8.85 -10.11 -14.62
C VAL A 147 10.11 -10.41 -13.79
N PHE A 148 9.94 -10.99 -12.60
CA PHE A 148 11.00 -11.24 -11.63
C PHE A 148 11.17 -12.75 -11.33
N PRO A 149 11.63 -13.56 -12.31
CA PRO A 149 11.70 -15.02 -12.16
C PRO A 149 12.72 -15.50 -11.10
N ASP A 150 13.71 -14.68 -10.76
CA ASP A 150 14.78 -15.04 -9.81
C ASP A 150 14.57 -14.43 -8.42
N LEU A 151 13.47 -13.69 -8.24
CA LEU A 151 13.13 -13.03 -6.98
C LEU A 151 12.09 -13.84 -6.22
N SER A 152 12.43 -14.32 -5.02
CA SER A 152 11.49 -14.96 -4.13
C SER A 152 10.70 -13.94 -3.29
N TYR A 153 9.51 -14.35 -2.85
CA TYR A 153 8.71 -13.59 -1.88
C TYR A 153 9.49 -13.28 -0.59
N ARG A 154 10.30 -14.24 -0.11
CA ARG A 154 11.05 -14.08 1.13
C ARG A 154 12.17 -13.04 1.00
N GLN A 155 12.87 -13.00 -0.13
CA GLN A 155 13.89 -11.97 -0.39
C GLN A 155 13.33 -10.55 -0.34
N VAL A 156 12.11 -10.34 -0.85
CA VAL A 156 11.45 -9.03 -0.73
C VAL A 156 11.19 -8.70 0.74
N LEU A 157 10.66 -9.64 1.52
CA LEU A 157 10.41 -9.41 2.95
C LEU A 157 11.70 -9.13 3.73
N ASP A 158 12.73 -9.93 3.52
CA ASP A 158 14.03 -9.78 4.22
C ASP A 158 14.67 -8.42 3.92
N TRP A 159 14.53 -7.93 2.69
CA TRP A 159 15.06 -6.63 2.32
C TRP A 159 14.38 -5.48 3.08
N PHE A 160 13.04 -5.47 3.16
CA PHE A 160 12.33 -4.47 3.96
C PHE A 160 12.59 -4.61 5.46
N ASP A 161 12.77 -5.84 5.96
CA ASP A 161 13.09 -6.12 7.35
C ASP A 161 14.45 -5.51 7.75
N GLY A 162 15.39 -5.39 6.81
CA GLY A 162 16.66 -4.68 7.00
C GLY A 162 16.52 -3.20 7.37
N PHE A 163 15.34 -2.59 7.15
CA PHE A 163 15.00 -1.23 7.55
C PHE A 163 14.06 -1.17 8.76
N ASP A 164 13.83 -2.28 9.46
CA ASP A 164 12.80 -2.44 10.50
C ASP A 164 11.37 -2.14 9.99
N LEU A 165 11.14 -2.36 8.69
CA LEU A 165 9.89 -2.06 8.00
C LEU A 165 9.28 -3.30 7.35
N LEU A 166 7.98 -3.23 7.09
CA LEU A 166 7.27 -4.23 6.30
C LEU A 166 6.77 -3.59 5.00
N PRO A 167 6.68 -4.35 3.89
CA PRO A 167 6.12 -3.84 2.63
C PRO A 167 4.74 -3.19 2.77
N LYS A 168 3.92 -3.73 3.68
CA LYS A 168 2.56 -3.21 3.94
C LYS A 168 2.56 -1.85 4.62
N ASP A 169 3.64 -1.47 5.31
CA ASP A 169 3.70 -0.19 6.02
C ASP A 169 3.72 0.98 5.03
N PHE A 170 4.29 0.80 3.83
CA PHE A 170 4.22 1.78 2.73
C PHE A 170 2.78 2.05 2.26
N ARG A 171 1.90 1.05 2.32
CA ARG A 171 0.49 1.22 1.96
C ARG A 171 -0.26 2.07 2.98
N THR A 172 0.06 1.89 4.27
CA THR A 172 -0.46 2.72 5.35
C THR A 172 0.12 4.13 5.28
N TRP A 173 1.42 4.27 5.04
CA TRP A 173 2.07 5.56 4.85
C TRP A 173 1.47 6.36 3.68
N TRP A 174 1.26 5.72 2.52
CA TRP A 174 0.62 6.37 1.37
C TRP A 174 -0.82 6.80 1.67
N ALA A 175 -1.60 5.96 2.35
CA ALA A 175 -2.96 6.32 2.72
C ALA A 175 -2.99 7.53 3.67
N ASP A 176 -2.18 7.53 4.73
CA ASP A 176 -2.13 8.63 5.69
C ASP A 176 -1.64 9.92 5.02
N ARG A 177 -0.58 9.83 4.21
CA ARG A 177 -0.05 10.97 3.45
C ARG A 177 -1.10 11.56 2.50
N LEU A 178 -1.72 10.73 1.65
CA LEU A 178 -2.71 11.21 0.68
C LEU A 178 -3.92 11.81 1.36
N PHE A 179 -4.34 11.24 2.50
CA PHE A 179 -5.43 11.82 3.28
C PHE A 179 -5.07 13.24 3.73
N ARG A 180 -3.87 13.44 4.30
CA ARG A 180 -3.40 14.75 4.74
C ARG A 180 -3.23 15.75 3.58
N ASP A 181 -2.62 15.32 2.48
CA ASP A 181 -2.44 16.14 1.28
C ASP A 181 -3.81 16.61 0.72
N CYS A 182 -4.82 15.72 0.69
CA CYS A 182 -6.19 16.07 0.28
C CYS A 182 -6.87 16.99 1.31
N ALA A 183 -6.71 16.70 2.60
CA ALA A 183 -7.27 17.49 3.69
C ALA A 183 -6.80 18.96 3.63
N ASP A 184 -5.50 19.18 3.39
CA ASP A 184 -4.92 20.52 3.26
C ASP A 184 -5.51 21.30 2.07
N GLN A 185 -5.77 20.63 0.95
CA GLN A 185 -6.43 21.24 -0.21
C GLN A 185 -7.90 21.56 0.08
N LEU A 186 -8.60 20.65 0.76
CA LEU A 186 -10.00 20.82 1.13
C LEU A 186 -10.18 21.97 2.12
N MET A 187 -9.22 22.23 3.01
CA MET A 187 -9.25 23.38 3.92
C MET A 187 -9.40 24.73 3.20
N GLN A 188 -9.06 24.84 1.91
CA GLN A 188 -9.22 26.05 1.11
C GLN A 188 -10.60 26.17 0.45
N GLN A 189 -11.42 25.12 0.48
CA GLN A 189 -12.75 25.14 -0.12
C GLN A 189 -13.77 25.81 0.80
N PRO A 190 -14.78 26.51 0.25
CA PRO A 190 -15.83 27.09 1.06
C PRO A 190 -16.66 26.01 1.76
N LEU A 191 -17.22 26.37 2.91
CA LEU A 191 -18.21 25.58 3.63
C LEU A 191 -19.55 26.32 3.64
N PRO A 192 -20.68 25.62 3.79
CA PRO A 192 -21.98 26.26 4.02
C PRO A 192 -21.94 27.11 5.29
N GLU A 193 -22.80 28.12 5.36
CA GLU A 193 -22.89 28.97 6.55
C GLU A 193 -23.62 28.27 7.71
N ASP A 194 -24.59 27.40 7.40
CA ASP A 194 -25.37 26.71 8.41
C ASP A 194 -24.62 25.49 8.97
N GLU A 195 -24.75 25.29 10.28
CA GLU A 195 -23.99 24.25 11.00
C GLU A 195 -24.25 22.84 10.45
N ARG A 196 -25.49 22.55 10.05
CA ARG A 196 -25.85 21.24 9.52
C ARG A 196 -25.18 21.01 8.16
N GLY A 197 -25.23 21.99 7.26
CA GLY A 197 -24.57 21.94 5.96
C GLY A 197 -23.06 21.74 6.09
N ARG A 198 -22.42 22.41 7.06
CA ARG A 198 -20.99 22.22 7.37
C ARG A 198 -20.69 20.79 7.76
N GLN A 199 -21.41 20.22 8.72
CA GLN A 199 -21.22 18.84 9.15
C GLN A 199 -21.43 17.84 8.02
N GLU A 200 -22.48 18.02 7.20
CA GLU A 200 -22.76 17.16 6.05
C GLU A 200 -21.64 17.25 4.99
N GLN A 201 -21.12 18.45 4.71
CA GLN A 201 -20.03 18.62 3.76
C GLN A 201 -18.72 18.01 4.27
N VAL A 202 -18.32 18.25 5.52
CA VAL A 202 -17.10 17.66 6.10
C VAL A 202 -17.15 16.13 6.05
N LYS A 203 -18.30 15.53 6.39
CA LYS A 203 -18.49 14.08 6.27
C LYS A 203 -18.37 13.58 4.83
N ARG A 204 -18.91 14.31 3.85
CA ARG A 204 -18.78 13.97 2.43
C ARG A 204 -17.34 14.08 1.95
N GLU A 205 -16.61 15.12 2.37
CA GLU A 205 -15.20 15.34 2.07
C GLU A 205 -14.36 14.15 2.58
N VAL A 206 -14.49 13.78 3.87
CA VAL A 206 -13.79 12.62 4.46
C VAL A 206 -14.12 11.33 3.71
N ASN A 207 -15.40 11.04 3.47
CA ASN A 207 -15.83 9.83 2.77
C ASN A 207 -15.29 9.78 1.33
N ARG A 208 -15.25 10.91 0.64
CA ARG A 208 -14.70 11.00 -0.71
C ARG A 208 -13.22 10.69 -0.73
N VAL A 209 -12.43 11.29 0.17
CA VAL A 209 -10.99 11.05 0.26
C VAL A 209 -10.71 9.58 0.61
N LEU A 210 -11.42 9.03 1.60
CA LEU A 210 -11.30 7.61 1.97
C LEU A 210 -11.69 6.68 0.81
N GLY A 211 -12.72 7.04 0.04
CA GLY A 211 -13.12 6.31 -1.17
C GLY A 211 -12.01 6.27 -2.21
N CYS A 212 -11.42 7.43 -2.55
CA CYS A 212 -10.32 7.50 -3.51
C CYS A 212 -9.08 6.71 -3.05
N ILE A 213 -8.72 6.79 -1.76
CA ILE A 213 -7.61 6.01 -1.20
C ILE A 213 -7.94 4.50 -1.24
N ALA A 214 -9.18 4.14 -0.91
CA ALA A 214 -9.64 2.75 -0.95
C ALA A 214 -9.54 2.17 -2.36
N ASP A 215 -9.94 2.93 -3.38
CA ASP A 215 -9.81 2.53 -4.79
C ASP A 215 -8.34 2.35 -5.19
N MET A 216 -7.47 3.32 -4.87
CA MET A 216 -6.04 3.24 -5.15
C MET A 216 -5.37 2.03 -4.51
N LEU A 217 -5.77 1.70 -3.28
CA LEU A 217 -5.27 0.53 -2.55
C LEU A 217 -5.99 -0.78 -2.94
N GLY A 218 -7.10 -0.71 -3.66
CA GLY A 218 -8.08 -1.78 -3.83
C GLY A 218 -8.46 -2.45 -2.50
N ASN A 219 -9.00 -1.63 -1.60
CA ASN A 219 -9.63 -1.99 -0.33
C ASN A 219 -11.05 -1.41 -0.30
N THR A 220 -11.84 -1.74 0.73
CA THR A 220 -13.08 -0.99 0.99
C THR A 220 -12.79 0.31 1.75
N PRO A 221 -13.67 1.34 1.66
CA PRO A 221 -13.54 2.56 2.47
C PRO A 221 -13.46 2.26 3.97
N ASP A 222 -14.27 1.32 4.46
CA ASP A 222 -14.26 0.92 5.88
C ASP A 222 -12.92 0.31 6.29
N THR A 223 -12.35 -0.57 5.46
CA THR A 223 -11.04 -1.17 5.71
C THR A 223 -9.95 -0.10 5.70
N THR A 224 -10.04 0.86 4.78
CA THR A 224 -9.08 1.96 4.64
C THR A 224 -9.13 2.87 5.87
N LYS A 225 -10.33 3.26 6.30
CA LYS A 225 -10.56 4.04 7.52
C LYS A 225 -10.05 3.33 8.77
N ALA A 226 -10.31 2.03 8.91
CA ALA A 226 -9.99 1.27 10.11
C ALA A 226 -8.50 0.90 10.22
N SER A 227 -7.78 0.78 9.10
CA SER A 227 -6.45 0.13 9.11
C SER A 227 -5.34 0.90 8.38
N TYR A 228 -5.66 1.88 7.55
CA TYR A 228 -4.66 2.53 6.67
C TYR A 228 -4.50 4.02 6.91
N VAL A 229 -5.53 4.74 7.36
CA VAL A 229 -5.43 6.17 7.73
C VAL A 229 -5.41 6.28 9.26
N ALA A 230 -4.54 7.11 9.82
CA ALA A 230 -4.52 7.33 11.26
C ALA A 230 -5.83 7.99 11.70
N ARG A 231 -6.45 7.44 12.75
CA ARG A 231 -7.71 7.97 13.29
C ARG A 231 -7.59 9.45 13.67
N SER A 232 -6.46 9.82 14.29
CA SER A 232 -6.17 11.21 14.64
C SER A 232 -6.13 12.14 13.42
N ALA A 233 -5.63 11.70 12.27
CA ALA A 233 -5.62 12.52 11.06
C ALA A 233 -7.04 12.92 10.62
N ILE A 234 -7.98 11.98 10.72
CA ILE A 234 -9.39 12.22 10.40
C ILE A 234 -10.03 13.14 11.43
N GLU A 235 -9.85 12.86 12.72
CA GLU A 235 -10.42 13.65 13.81
C GLU A 235 -9.88 15.09 13.84
N ASP A 236 -8.57 15.26 13.62
CA ASP A 236 -7.92 16.57 13.52
C ASP A 236 -8.46 17.37 12.34
N TYR A 237 -8.63 16.72 11.17
CA TYR A 237 -9.23 17.34 10.00
C TYR A 237 -10.66 17.78 10.28
N GLU A 238 -11.52 16.88 10.76
CA GLU A 238 -12.93 17.19 11.05
C GLU A 238 -13.05 18.37 12.01
N LYS A 239 -12.26 18.36 13.09
CA LYS A 239 -12.22 19.43 14.09
C LYS A 239 -11.73 20.75 13.50
N ALA A 240 -10.61 20.75 12.78
CA ALA A 240 -10.04 21.95 12.17
C ALA A 240 -10.99 22.55 11.12
N ARG A 241 -11.58 21.68 10.29
CA ARG A 241 -12.49 22.05 9.20
C ARG A 241 -13.79 22.65 9.73
N LEU A 242 -14.38 22.07 10.78
CA LEU A 242 -15.57 22.62 11.45
C LEU A 242 -15.28 23.91 12.26
N SER A 243 -14.02 24.14 12.64
CA SER A 243 -13.61 25.37 13.34
C SER A 243 -13.22 26.49 12.37
N ALA A 244 -12.98 26.18 11.10
CA ALA A 244 -12.63 27.16 10.08
C ALA A 244 -13.82 28.10 9.82
N LYS A 245 -13.64 29.39 10.12
CA LYS A 245 -14.64 30.42 9.79
C LYS A 245 -14.92 30.38 8.29
N ALA A 246 -16.19 30.53 7.90
CA ALA A 246 -16.55 30.78 6.51
C ALA A 246 -15.73 32.00 6.03
N LYS A 247 -14.94 31.82 4.97
CA LYS A 247 -14.25 32.91 4.28
C LYS A 247 -15.21 33.53 3.27
#